data_AF-A0A7S3ZMA1-F1
#
_entry.id   AF-A0A7S3ZMA1-F1
#
_cell.length_a   1.000
_cell.length_b   1.000
_cell.length_c   1.000
_cell.angle_alpha   90.00
_cell.angle_beta   90.00
_cell.angle_gamma   90.00
#
_symmetry.space_group_name_H-M   'P 1'
#
loop_
_entity.id
_entity.type
_entity.pdbx_description
1 polymer ?
#
loop_
_entity_poly.entity_id
_entity_poly.type
_entity_poly.pdbx_seq_one_letter_code
_entity_poly.pdbx_strand_id
1 'polypeptide(L)'
;DEIIVEDGAAVGARLKDGSERRATHVVSNAPVWATARLLPASVHGTVGSCLDATAPKTPSFLHLHCGFDATGLDPLAVHHIIVRDWSDVTANDNLVFISIPSVLDKDAAPAGHHVLHAYLPATEPYADWVGLDREAYREKKEERGEVLWKAVEEFIPDIRERAVYSSIGTPLTHERFLRRPEGTYGSAWPAGKQTFPGHASPV
;
A
#
# COMPACT_ATOMS: atom_id res chain seq x y z
N ASP A 1 -16.90 -8.42 -11.35
CA ASP A 1 -16.78 -7.19 -12.13
C ASP A 1 -15.99 -7.52 -13.39
N GLU A 2 -16.40 -6.98 -14.51
CA GLU A 2 -15.82 -7.19 -15.84
C GLU A 2 -15.99 -5.88 -16.63
N ILE A 3 -15.00 -5.51 -17.44
CA ILE A 3 -15.10 -4.41 -18.41
C ILE A 3 -15.76 -4.97 -19.67
N ILE A 4 -16.84 -4.33 -20.11
CA ILE A 4 -17.55 -4.73 -21.34
C ILE A 4 -16.81 -4.12 -22.52
N VAL A 5 -16.43 -4.94 -23.49
CA VAL A 5 -15.75 -4.52 -24.71
C VAL A 5 -16.55 -4.94 -25.93
N GLU A 6 -16.85 -3.99 -26.81
CA GLU A 6 -17.58 -4.19 -28.08
C GLU A 6 -16.77 -3.53 -29.20
N ASP A 7 -16.57 -4.24 -30.33
CA ASP A 7 -15.79 -3.77 -31.48
C ASP A 7 -14.41 -3.18 -31.13
N GLY A 8 -13.75 -3.75 -30.11
CA GLY A 8 -12.44 -3.33 -29.64
C GLY A 8 -12.44 -2.10 -28.70
N ALA A 9 -13.59 -1.56 -28.35
CA ALA A 9 -13.73 -0.42 -27.44
C ALA A 9 -14.38 -0.82 -26.12
N ALA A 10 -13.89 -0.27 -25.00
CA ALA A 10 -14.56 -0.42 -23.71
C ALA A 10 -15.84 0.42 -23.67
N VAL A 11 -16.98 -0.21 -23.42
CA VAL A 11 -18.32 0.40 -23.49
C VAL A 11 -19.08 0.36 -22.17
N GLY A 12 -18.42 -0.06 -21.09
CA GLY A 12 -19.02 -0.11 -19.77
C GLY A 12 -18.37 -1.14 -18.85
N ALA A 13 -19.08 -1.47 -17.78
CA ALA A 13 -18.72 -2.54 -16.86
C ALA A 13 -19.94 -3.35 -16.43
N ARG A 14 -19.73 -4.65 -16.21
CA ARG A 14 -20.68 -5.57 -15.57
C ARG A 14 -20.22 -5.84 -14.15
N LEU A 15 -21.07 -5.60 -13.16
CA LEU A 15 -20.75 -5.81 -11.75
C LEU A 15 -20.98 -7.26 -11.33
N LYS A 16 -20.45 -7.66 -10.16
CA LYS A 16 -20.65 -9.01 -9.60
C LYS A 16 -22.11 -9.41 -9.42
N ASP A 17 -23.02 -8.46 -9.23
CA ASP A 17 -24.46 -8.70 -9.12
C ASP A 17 -25.15 -8.90 -10.49
N GLY A 18 -24.39 -8.89 -11.58
CA GLY A 18 -24.87 -9.03 -12.95
C GLY A 18 -25.38 -7.72 -13.57
N SER A 19 -25.47 -6.64 -12.81
CA SER A 19 -25.92 -5.35 -13.35
C SER A 19 -24.87 -4.74 -14.28
N GLU A 20 -25.34 -4.10 -15.35
CA GLU A 20 -24.47 -3.43 -16.32
C GLU A 20 -24.56 -1.91 -16.16
N ARG A 21 -23.43 -1.24 -16.40
CA ARG A 21 -23.31 0.22 -16.48
C ARG A 21 -22.59 0.56 -17.77
N ARG A 22 -23.33 1.12 -18.74
CA ARG A 22 -22.78 1.54 -20.04
C ARG A 22 -22.18 2.93 -19.93
N ALA A 23 -21.07 3.14 -20.63
CA ALA A 23 -20.36 4.42 -20.67
C ALA A 23 -19.60 4.53 -22.00
N THR A 24 -19.42 5.76 -22.49
CA THR A 24 -18.60 6.01 -23.68
C THR A 24 -17.10 5.87 -23.39
N HIS A 25 -16.70 6.10 -22.15
CA HIS A 25 -15.30 6.04 -21.70
C HIS A 25 -15.25 5.30 -20.36
N VAL A 26 -14.28 4.41 -20.20
CA VAL A 26 -14.05 3.65 -18.96
C VAL A 26 -12.65 3.98 -18.44
N VAL A 27 -12.56 4.46 -17.20
CA VAL A 27 -11.29 4.70 -16.52
C VAL A 27 -11.10 3.65 -15.45
N SER A 28 -10.09 2.80 -15.60
CA SER A 28 -9.70 1.85 -14.55
C SER A 28 -8.63 2.45 -13.66
N ASN A 29 -8.96 2.69 -12.39
CA ASN A 29 -7.99 3.02 -11.34
C ASN A 29 -7.44 1.75 -10.64
N ALA A 30 -7.80 0.56 -11.13
CA ALA A 30 -7.24 -0.69 -10.60
C ALA A 30 -5.80 -0.86 -11.10
N PRO A 31 -4.90 -1.50 -10.32
CA PRO A 31 -3.55 -1.78 -10.78
C PRO A 31 -3.58 -2.63 -12.05
N VAL A 32 -2.55 -2.53 -12.90
CA VAL A 32 -2.53 -3.15 -14.24
C VAL A 32 -2.88 -4.63 -14.23
N TRP A 33 -2.38 -5.40 -13.26
CA TRP A 33 -2.68 -6.82 -13.08
C TRP A 33 -4.16 -7.10 -12.78
N ALA A 34 -4.81 -6.21 -12.03
CA ALA A 34 -6.23 -6.32 -11.73
C ALA A 34 -7.07 -5.87 -12.94
N THR A 35 -6.70 -4.77 -13.60
CA THR A 35 -7.34 -4.32 -14.85
C THR A 35 -7.30 -5.41 -15.92
N ALA A 36 -6.15 -6.08 -16.11
CA ALA A 36 -6.02 -7.18 -17.05
C ALA A 36 -6.96 -8.36 -16.75
N ARG A 37 -7.28 -8.62 -15.48
CA ARG A 37 -8.27 -9.66 -15.07
C ARG A 37 -9.72 -9.23 -15.25
N LEU A 38 -9.98 -7.93 -15.32
CA LEU A 38 -11.31 -7.37 -15.57
C LEU A 38 -11.63 -7.30 -17.05
N LEU A 39 -10.63 -7.30 -17.92
CA LEU A 39 -10.82 -7.29 -19.37
C LEU A 39 -11.25 -8.68 -19.88
N PRO A 40 -12.04 -8.74 -20.97
CA PRO A 40 -12.36 -10.00 -21.62
C PRO A 40 -11.10 -10.71 -22.10
N ALA A 41 -11.12 -12.05 -22.11
CA ALA A 41 -9.97 -12.85 -22.51
C ALA A 41 -9.50 -12.60 -23.97
N SER A 42 -10.33 -11.99 -24.81
CA SER A 42 -9.96 -11.57 -26.17
C SER A 42 -9.09 -10.32 -26.21
N VAL A 43 -9.02 -9.56 -25.12
CA VAL A 43 -8.22 -8.34 -24.99
C VAL A 43 -6.96 -8.68 -24.21
N HIS A 44 -5.82 -8.55 -24.88
CA HIS A 44 -4.51 -8.75 -24.27
C HIS A 44 -3.70 -7.47 -24.40
N GLY A 45 -3.21 -6.97 -23.25
CA GLY A 45 -2.22 -5.90 -23.26
C GLY A 45 -0.91 -6.39 -23.88
N THR A 46 -0.21 -5.49 -24.57
CA THR A 46 1.12 -5.79 -25.12
C THR A 46 2.20 -5.51 -24.06
N VAL A 47 3.31 -6.24 -24.08
CA VAL A 47 4.45 -5.94 -23.20
C VAL A 47 4.90 -4.49 -23.41
N GLY A 48 5.06 -3.73 -22.31
CA GLY A 48 5.39 -2.29 -22.34
C GLY A 48 4.21 -1.34 -22.58
N SER A 49 2.98 -1.85 -22.75
CA SER A 49 1.74 -1.06 -22.80
C SER A 49 1.27 -0.65 -21.40
N CYS A 50 0.26 0.22 -21.32
CA CYS A 50 -0.41 0.51 -20.05
C CYS A 50 -1.25 -0.67 -19.52
N LEU A 51 -1.46 -1.71 -20.34
CA LEU A 51 -2.17 -2.94 -19.99
C LEU A 51 -1.24 -4.14 -19.81
N ASP A 52 0.08 -3.91 -19.71
CA ASP A 52 1.06 -4.97 -19.52
C ASP A 52 0.91 -5.65 -18.14
N ALA A 53 0.20 -6.78 -18.14
CA ALA A 53 0.01 -7.61 -16.96
C ALA A 53 1.30 -8.32 -16.49
N THR A 54 2.40 -8.24 -17.24
CA THR A 54 3.72 -8.76 -16.84
C THR A 54 4.57 -7.72 -16.12
N ALA A 55 4.04 -6.50 -15.92
CA ALA A 55 4.72 -5.45 -15.18
C ALA A 55 5.30 -5.98 -13.86
N PRO A 56 6.57 -5.68 -13.56
CA PRO A 56 7.24 -6.13 -12.34
C PRO A 56 6.55 -5.54 -11.11
N LYS A 57 6.30 -6.37 -10.10
CA LYS A 57 5.75 -5.95 -8.80
C LYS A 57 6.89 -5.61 -7.85
N THR A 58 6.72 -4.55 -7.06
CA THR A 58 7.49 -4.43 -5.81
C THR A 58 7.01 -5.48 -4.81
N PRO A 59 7.81 -5.81 -3.78
CA PRO A 59 7.29 -6.46 -2.60
C PRO A 59 6.13 -5.66 -1.97
N SER A 60 5.47 -6.29 -1.00
CA SER A 60 4.46 -5.64 -0.19
C SER A 60 5.14 -4.80 0.90
N PHE A 61 4.34 -4.26 1.81
CA PHE A 61 4.73 -3.36 2.86
C PHE A 61 3.94 -3.67 4.14
N LEU A 62 4.37 -3.09 5.26
CA LEU A 62 3.66 -3.08 6.55
C LEU A 62 3.32 -1.65 6.93
N HIS A 63 2.14 -1.45 7.53
CA HIS A 63 1.68 -0.19 8.08
C HIS A 63 1.44 -0.31 9.58
N LEU A 64 1.69 0.76 10.31
CA LEU A 64 1.19 1.03 11.65
C LEU A 64 0.44 2.36 11.58
N HIS A 65 -0.85 2.32 11.85
CA HIS A 65 -1.65 3.50 12.11
C HIS A 65 -1.84 3.62 13.62
N CYS A 66 -1.52 4.77 14.21
CA CYS A 66 -1.65 4.97 15.64
C CYS A 66 -2.18 6.38 15.95
N GLY A 67 -3.23 6.45 16.77
CA GLY A 67 -3.66 7.69 17.42
C GLY A 67 -3.16 7.68 18.86
N PHE A 68 -2.50 8.76 19.29
CA PHE A 68 -1.81 8.81 20.57
C PHE A 68 -1.98 10.14 21.30
N ASP A 69 -1.90 10.09 22.62
CA ASP A 69 -1.89 11.27 23.50
C ASP A 69 -0.55 12.04 23.36
N ALA A 70 -0.65 13.28 22.89
CA ALA A 70 0.50 14.15 22.67
C ALA A 70 0.80 15.05 23.89
N THR A 71 0.10 14.87 25.01
CA THR A 71 0.27 15.69 26.21
C THR A 71 1.69 15.59 26.75
N GLY A 72 2.33 16.76 26.91
CA GLY A 72 3.68 16.87 27.46
C GLY A 72 4.80 16.49 26.49
N LEU A 73 4.49 16.20 25.22
CA LEU A 73 5.52 16.03 24.19
C LEU A 73 6.05 17.39 23.72
N ASP A 74 7.34 17.43 23.41
CA ASP A 74 7.93 18.53 22.64
C ASP A 74 7.31 18.57 21.22
N PRO A 75 7.35 19.73 20.54
CA PRO A 75 6.86 19.85 19.17
C PRO A 75 7.48 18.80 18.23
N LEU A 76 6.64 17.99 17.61
CA LEU A 76 7.07 16.93 16.70
C LEU A 76 7.28 17.45 15.27
N ALA A 77 8.18 16.81 14.54
CA ALA A 77 8.26 17.00 13.09
C ALA A 77 7.14 16.24 12.39
N VAL A 78 6.75 16.70 11.21
CA VAL A 78 5.73 16.04 10.40
C VAL A 78 6.23 14.69 9.89
N HIS A 79 7.53 14.59 9.58
CA HIS A 79 8.13 13.40 8.99
C HIS A 79 9.37 12.98 9.78
N HIS A 80 9.46 11.69 10.03
CA HIS A 80 10.63 11.02 10.59
C HIS A 80 11.01 9.87 9.66
N ILE A 81 12.30 9.67 9.47
CA ILE A 81 12.85 8.55 8.69
C ILE A 81 13.92 7.90 9.55
N ILE A 82 13.70 6.63 9.88
CA ILE A 82 14.67 5.83 10.62
C ILE A 82 15.37 4.92 9.61
N VAL A 83 16.70 5.01 9.56
CA VAL A 83 17.57 4.17 8.73
C VAL A 83 18.60 3.50 9.65
N ARG A 84 18.63 2.17 9.69
CA ARG A 84 19.56 1.42 10.56
C ARG A 84 20.95 1.28 9.95
N ASP A 85 21.01 1.09 8.63
CA ASP A 85 22.22 0.89 7.84
C ASP A 85 22.12 1.67 6.51
N TRP A 86 23.02 2.62 6.30
CA TRP A 86 23.04 3.44 5.08
C TRP A 86 23.67 2.73 3.87
N SER A 87 24.31 1.57 4.05
CA SER A 87 24.96 0.83 2.97
C SER A 87 23.97 0.10 2.06
N ASP A 88 22.79 -0.30 2.58
CA ASP A 88 21.71 -0.91 1.82
C ASP A 88 20.33 -0.47 2.32
N VAL A 89 19.82 0.62 1.77
CA VAL A 89 18.49 1.16 2.08
C VAL A 89 17.32 0.27 1.64
N THR A 90 17.59 -0.82 0.90
CA THR A 90 16.56 -1.76 0.40
C THR A 90 16.45 -3.03 1.26
N ALA A 91 17.36 -3.22 2.21
CA ALA A 91 17.31 -4.34 3.15
C ALA A 91 16.00 -4.33 3.94
N ASN A 92 15.47 -5.53 4.21
CA ASN A 92 14.28 -5.68 5.04
C ASN A 92 14.51 -5.07 6.43
N ASP A 93 13.46 -4.47 7.01
CA ASP A 93 13.47 -3.80 8.32
C ASP A 93 14.43 -2.61 8.50
N ASN A 94 15.21 -2.26 7.48
CA ASN A 94 16.23 -1.23 7.61
C ASN A 94 15.67 0.19 7.66
N LEU A 95 14.62 0.45 6.88
CA LEU A 95 14.07 1.77 6.69
C LEU A 95 12.59 1.83 7.08
N VAL A 96 12.25 2.77 7.97
CA VAL A 96 10.88 3.08 8.36
C VAL A 96 10.59 4.55 8.09
N PHE A 97 9.53 4.81 7.33
CA PHE A 97 8.97 6.16 7.18
C PHE A 97 7.85 6.36 8.19
N ILE A 98 7.86 7.48 8.90
CA ILE A 98 6.78 7.88 9.81
C ILE A 98 6.29 9.28 9.41
N SER A 99 4.97 9.43 9.30
CA SER A 99 4.31 10.72 9.07
C SER A 99 3.31 11.00 10.20
N ILE A 100 3.29 12.23 10.69
CA ILE A 100 2.39 12.73 11.73
C ILE A 100 1.62 13.92 11.16
N PRO A 101 0.65 13.70 10.25
CA PRO A 101 -0.01 14.79 9.53
C PRO A 101 -0.75 15.77 10.44
N SER A 102 -1.17 15.34 11.63
CA SER A 102 -1.83 16.19 12.62
C SER A 102 -0.96 17.30 13.20
N VAL A 103 0.35 17.28 12.93
CA VAL A 103 1.25 18.41 13.20
C VAL A 103 0.92 19.61 12.30
N LEU A 104 0.52 19.35 11.04
CA LEU A 104 0.13 20.39 10.08
C LEU A 104 -1.37 20.68 10.10
N ASP A 105 -2.18 19.63 10.23
CA ASP A 105 -3.63 19.72 10.23
C ASP A 105 -4.20 19.29 11.58
N LYS A 106 -4.51 20.26 12.43
CA LYS A 106 -5.00 20.00 13.79
C LYS A 106 -6.38 19.33 13.81
N ASP A 107 -7.13 19.36 12.71
CA ASP A 107 -8.43 18.70 12.61
C ASP A 107 -8.31 17.20 12.27
N ALA A 108 -7.11 16.73 11.91
CA ALA A 108 -6.83 15.33 11.63
C ALA A 108 -6.79 14.44 12.89
N ALA A 109 -6.79 15.03 14.09
CA ALA A 109 -6.84 14.32 15.36
C ALA A 109 -7.65 15.11 16.41
N PRO A 110 -8.22 14.45 17.44
CA PRO A 110 -8.81 15.16 18.57
C PRO A 110 -7.82 16.10 19.28
N ALA A 111 -8.33 17.11 19.98
CA ALA A 111 -7.50 18.01 20.78
C ALA A 111 -6.62 17.22 21.77
N GLY A 112 -5.35 17.63 21.90
CA GLY A 112 -4.36 16.96 22.74
C GLY A 112 -3.80 15.65 22.15
N HIS A 113 -4.25 15.23 20.97
CA HIS A 113 -3.82 13.99 20.33
C HIS A 113 -3.14 14.25 18.98
N HIS A 114 -2.37 13.27 18.56
CA HIS A 114 -1.83 13.19 17.21
C HIS A 114 -2.14 11.82 16.59
N VAL A 115 -2.10 11.78 15.25
CA VAL A 115 -2.17 10.54 14.48
C VAL A 115 -0.85 10.37 13.72
N LEU A 116 -0.28 9.17 13.79
CA LEU A 116 0.88 8.78 12.99
C LEU A 116 0.55 7.63 12.06
N HIS A 117 1.25 7.61 10.93
CA HIS A 117 1.34 6.49 10.01
C HIS A 117 2.81 6.14 9.81
N ALA A 118 3.21 4.97 10.29
CA ALA A 118 4.54 4.40 10.05
C ALA A 118 4.45 3.25 9.04
N TYR A 119 5.42 3.11 8.14
CA TYR A 119 5.43 2.01 7.18
C TYR A 119 6.83 1.59 6.69
N LEU A 120 6.92 0.32 6.27
CA LEU A 120 8.07 -0.22 5.53
C LEU A 120 7.90 0.02 4.02
N PRO A 121 8.87 0.63 3.32
CA PRO A 121 8.73 0.98 1.91
C PRO A 121 8.98 -0.23 0.99
N ALA A 122 7.94 -1.03 0.76
CA ALA A 122 7.96 -2.11 -0.22
C ALA A 122 9.05 -3.18 0.01
N THR A 123 9.31 -3.53 1.27
CA THR A 123 10.30 -4.55 1.67
C THR A 123 9.71 -5.77 2.36
N GLU A 124 8.38 -5.82 2.57
CA GLU A 124 7.72 -6.93 3.25
C GLU A 124 7.39 -8.07 2.25
N PRO A 125 7.94 -9.29 2.45
CA PRO A 125 7.66 -10.41 1.55
C PRO A 125 6.23 -10.91 1.68
N TYR A 126 5.47 -10.97 0.58
CA TYR A 126 4.10 -11.48 0.59
C TYR A 126 4.02 -12.98 0.96
N ALA A 127 4.97 -13.78 0.45
CA ALA A 127 5.00 -15.23 0.62
C ALA A 127 5.03 -15.66 2.10
N ASP A 128 5.61 -14.82 2.97
CA ASP A 128 5.72 -15.05 4.40
C ASP A 128 4.35 -15.04 5.12
N TRP A 129 3.31 -14.52 4.48
CA TRP A 129 1.97 -14.39 5.06
C TRP A 129 0.97 -15.41 4.50
N VAL A 130 1.25 -15.99 3.34
CA VAL A 130 0.32 -16.89 2.65
C VAL A 130 0.24 -18.24 3.37
N GLY A 131 -0.98 -18.76 3.52
CA GLY A 131 -1.21 -20.09 4.10
C GLY A 131 -1.16 -20.14 5.63
N LEU A 132 -0.92 -19.00 6.29
CA LEU A 132 -1.08 -18.89 7.74
C LEU A 132 -2.54 -19.08 8.13
N ASP A 133 -2.78 -19.84 9.20
CA ASP A 133 -4.08 -19.84 9.86
C ASP A 133 -4.32 -18.53 10.61
N ARG A 134 -5.51 -18.40 11.20
CA ARG A 134 -5.93 -17.16 11.84
C ARG A 134 -5.10 -16.81 13.08
N GLU A 135 -4.61 -17.79 13.81
CA GLU A 135 -3.84 -17.59 15.05
C GLU A 135 -2.40 -17.21 14.70
N ALA A 136 -1.75 -18.00 13.85
CA ALA A 136 -0.40 -17.73 13.35
C ALA A 136 -0.33 -16.36 12.62
N TYR A 137 -1.37 -16.01 11.86
CA TYR A 137 -1.46 -14.69 11.23
C TYR A 137 -1.48 -13.55 12.27
N ARG A 138 -2.21 -13.71 13.38
CA ARG A 138 -2.31 -12.68 14.43
C ARG A 138 -0.99 -12.53 15.16
N GLU A 139 -0.36 -13.63 15.55
CA GLU A 139 0.95 -13.61 16.22
C GLU A 139 2.00 -12.96 15.32
N LYS A 140 2.10 -13.40 14.06
CA LYS A 140 3.03 -12.80 13.09
C LYS A 140 2.74 -11.32 12.86
N LYS A 141 1.47 -10.92 12.83
CA LYS A 141 1.07 -9.53 12.66
C LYS A 141 1.60 -8.64 13.79
N GLU A 142 1.49 -9.08 15.03
CA GLU A 142 2.03 -8.34 16.17
C GLU A 142 3.57 -8.36 16.16
N GLU A 143 4.19 -9.53 15.94
CA GLU A 143 5.66 -9.67 15.84
C GLU A 143 6.26 -8.75 14.78
N ARG A 144 5.68 -8.74 13.57
CA ARG A 144 6.10 -7.87 12.48
C ARG A 144 5.77 -6.41 12.72
N GLY A 145 4.78 -6.09 13.55
CA GLY A 145 4.51 -4.72 13.98
C GLY A 145 5.64 -4.10 14.79
N GLU A 146 6.45 -4.93 15.47
CA GLU A 146 7.49 -4.47 16.38
C GLU A 146 8.57 -3.60 15.71
N VAL A 147 8.90 -3.86 14.43
CA VAL A 147 9.87 -3.00 13.72
C VAL A 147 9.36 -1.56 13.59
N LEU A 148 8.04 -1.38 13.38
CA LEU A 148 7.43 -0.06 13.24
C LEU A 148 7.34 0.65 14.59
N TRP A 149 6.92 -0.05 15.64
CA TRP A 149 6.87 0.51 16.98
C TRP A 149 8.24 0.95 17.48
N LYS A 150 9.26 0.09 17.34
CA LYS A 150 10.64 0.42 17.73
C LYS A 150 11.18 1.64 16.99
N ALA A 151 10.77 1.88 15.75
CA ALA A 151 11.15 3.07 15.02
C ALA A 151 10.49 4.34 15.57
N VAL A 152 9.25 4.26 16.07
CA VAL A 152 8.60 5.40 16.73
C VAL A 152 9.21 5.67 18.11
N GLU A 153 9.57 4.61 18.85
CA GLU A 153 10.22 4.68 20.17
C GLU A 153 11.55 5.45 20.15
N GLU A 154 12.21 5.59 19.00
CA GLU A 154 13.42 6.41 18.84
C GLU A 154 13.20 7.90 19.15
N PHE A 155 11.97 8.39 18.99
CA PHE A 155 11.64 9.81 19.24
C PHE A 155 10.42 10.02 20.13
N ILE A 156 9.61 8.98 20.41
CA ILE A 156 8.58 8.96 21.45
C ILE A 156 8.73 7.64 22.24
N PRO A 157 9.65 7.57 23.22
CA PRO A 157 10.00 6.30 23.89
C PRO A 157 8.82 5.60 24.60
N ASP A 158 7.83 6.35 25.06
CA ASP A 158 6.63 5.87 25.75
C ASP A 158 5.39 5.80 24.83
N ILE A 159 5.58 5.77 23.50
CA ILE A 159 4.47 5.83 22.53
C ILE A 159 3.40 4.76 22.76
N ARG A 160 3.78 3.57 23.24
CA ARG A 160 2.85 2.47 23.49
C ARG A 160 1.90 2.77 24.64
N GLU A 161 2.36 3.51 25.65
CA GLU A 161 1.55 3.95 26.78
C GLU A 161 0.62 5.10 26.36
N ARG A 162 1.05 5.92 25.41
CA ARG A 162 0.28 7.02 24.83
C ARG A 162 -0.75 6.57 23.80
N ALA A 163 -0.61 5.37 23.23
CA ALA A 163 -1.46 4.88 22.16
C ALA A 163 -2.89 4.69 22.64
N VAL A 164 -3.82 5.44 22.07
CA VAL A 164 -5.26 5.32 22.33
C VAL A 164 -5.90 4.34 21.35
N TYR A 165 -5.35 4.25 20.14
CA TYR A 165 -5.74 3.28 19.12
C TYR A 165 -4.55 2.93 18.25
N SER A 166 -4.42 1.65 17.89
CA SER A 166 -3.45 1.22 16.88
C SER A 166 -4.01 0.14 15.97
N SER A 167 -3.49 0.09 14.75
CA SER A 167 -3.82 -0.96 13.78
C SER A 167 -2.66 -1.19 12.81
N ILE A 168 -2.31 -2.46 12.65
CA ILE A 168 -1.27 -2.89 11.71
C ILE A 168 -1.90 -3.35 10.39
N GLY A 169 -1.45 -2.76 9.28
CA GLY A 169 -1.75 -3.20 7.92
C GLY A 169 -0.66 -4.14 7.41
N THR A 170 -1.04 -5.32 6.96
CA THR A 170 -0.15 -6.39 6.45
C THR A 170 -0.38 -6.64 4.94
N PRO A 171 0.50 -7.40 4.26
CA PRO A 171 0.31 -7.75 2.85
C PRO A 171 -1.07 -8.34 2.52
N LEU A 172 -1.60 -9.23 3.37
CA LEU A 172 -2.95 -9.79 3.19
C LEU A 172 -4.06 -8.74 3.38
N THR A 173 -3.88 -7.75 4.25
CA THR A 173 -4.86 -6.65 4.35
C THR A 173 -4.84 -5.76 3.12
N HIS A 174 -3.67 -5.49 2.55
CA HIS A 174 -3.55 -4.72 1.32
C HIS A 174 -4.23 -5.44 0.16
N GLU A 175 -4.01 -6.75 0.02
CA GLU A 175 -4.70 -7.54 -0.99
C GLU A 175 -6.22 -7.52 -0.80
N ARG A 176 -6.70 -7.74 0.43
CA ARG A 176 -8.13 -7.80 0.72
C ARG A 176 -8.84 -6.46 0.53
N PHE A 177 -8.34 -5.40 1.13
CA PHE A 177 -9.05 -4.12 1.21
C PHE A 177 -8.75 -3.21 0.03
N LEU A 178 -7.52 -3.26 -0.52
CA LEU A 178 -7.12 -2.42 -1.65
C LEU A 178 -7.22 -3.15 -2.99
N ARG A 179 -7.56 -4.46 -2.98
CA ARG A 179 -7.63 -5.32 -4.17
C ARG A 179 -6.33 -5.32 -4.99
N ARG A 180 -5.20 -5.20 -4.30
CA ARG A 180 -3.86 -5.22 -4.89
C ARG A 180 -3.32 -6.64 -4.89
N PRO A 181 -3.03 -7.25 -6.06
CA PRO A 181 -2.48 -8.59 -6.10
C PRO A 181 -1.21 -8.68 -5.26
N GLU A 182 -1.12 -9.69 -4.38
CA GLU A 182 0.04 -9.92 -3.50
C GLU A 182 0.34 -8.74 -2.54
N GLY A 183 -0.63 -7.84 -2.32
CA GLY A 183 -0.45 -6.66 -1.47
C GLY A 183 0.61 -5.67 -1.97
N THR A 184 1.04 -5.77 -3.24
CA THR A 184 2.15 -4.99 -3.78
C THR A 184 1.98 -3.47 -3.63
N TYR A 185 3.06 -2.77 -3.30
CA TYR A 185 3.09 -1.30 -3.27
C TYR A 185 2.79 -0.72 -4.65
N GLY A 186 3.29 -1.36 -5.70
CA GLY A 186 2.96 -1.02 -7.08
C GLY A 186 3.91 -1.67 -8.06
N SER A 187 3.86 -1.20 -9.30
CA SER A 187 4.83 -1.60 -10.31
C SER A 187 6.15 -0.84 -10.09
N ALA A 188 7.29 -1.49 -10.32
CA ALA A 188 8.58 -0.83 -10.25
C ALA A 188 9.51 -1.23 -11.38
N TRP A 189 9.98 -0.22 -12.13
CA TRP A 189 11.07 -0.37 -13.07
C TRP A 189 12.34 0.25 -12.47
N PRO A 190 13.50 -0.40 -12.62
CA PRO A 190 14.76 0.19 -12.19
C PRO A 190 15.00 1.52 -12.90
N ALA A 191 15.23 2.57 -12.12
CA ALA A 191 15.58 3.88 -12.64
C ALA A 191 16.79 3.78 -13.58
N GLY A 192 16.75 4.50 -14.69
CA GLY A 192 17.80 4.50 -15.71
C GLY A 192 17.83 3.28 -16.63
N LYS A 193 17.02 2.24 -16.38
CA LYS A 193 16.88 1.10 -17.31
C LYS A 193 15.62 1.19 -18.16
N GLN A 194 14.50 1.60 -17.55
CA GLN A 194 13.23 1.70 -18.21
C GLN A 194 12.36 2.78 -17.55
N THR A 195 11.47 3.38 -18.34
CA THR A 195 10.47 4.34 -17.86
C THR A 195 9.12 3.64 -17.71
N PHE A 196 8.33 4.10 -16.75
CA PHE A 196 6.92 3.70 -16.63
C PHE A 196 6.18 3.96 -17.95
N PRO A 197 5.27 3.06 -18.37
CA PRO A 197 4.34 3.35 -19.46
C PRO A 197 3.61 4.67 -19.20
N GLY A 198 3.62 5.56 -20.18
CA GLY A 198 3.02 6.90 -20.09
C GLY A 198 1.67 6.97 -20.78
N HIS A 199 1.08 8.17 -20.81
CA HIS A 199 -0.19 8.43 -21.52
C HIS A 199 -0.13 8.16 -23.04
N ALA A 200 1.08 8.13 -23.62
CA ALA A 200 1.31 7.82 -25.03
C ALA A 200 1.60 6.34 -25.29
N SER A 201 1.69 5.51 -24.23
CA SER A 201 1.84 4.06 -24.40
C SER A 201 0.59 3.48 -25.08
N PRO A 202 0.76 2.49 -25.98
CA PRO A 202 -0.38 1.76 -26.54
C PRO A 202 -1.26 1.19 -25.42
N VAL A 203 -2.55 1.04 -25.73
CA VAL A 203 -3.52 0.28 -24.94
C VAL A 203 -3.57 -1.13 -25.50
#